data_AF-A0A975CE50-F1
#
_entry.id   AF-A0A975CE50-F1
#
_cell.length_a   1.000
_cell.length_b   1.000
_cell.length_c   1.000
_cell.angle_alpha   90.00
_cell.angle_beta   90.00
_cell.angle_gamma   90.00
#
_symmetry.space_group_name_H-M   'P 1'
#
loop_
_entity.id
_entity.type
_entity.pdbx_description
1 polymer ?
#
loop_
_entity_poly.entity_id
_entity_poly.type
_entity_poly.pdbx_seq_one_letter_code
_entity_poly.pdbx_strand_id
1 'polypeptide(L)'
;MLVRLLYASRAVDSSAAAVNAICASARQHNADHGVTGVLVFGGGIFMQCIEGGRQTISDLYGVIHKDARHQDVVLLHYEEITERRFGGWTMGLVNAERVNASVLLKYSERAVLDPYAVSGRASLALIEDLMATASVVGHT
;
A
#
# COMPACT_ATOMS: atom_id res chain seq x y z
N MET A 1 6.21 -9.65 17.91
CA MET A 1 6.93 -9.91 16.64
C MET A 1 6.42 -8.95 15.58
N LEU A 2 7.32 -8.28 14.87
CA LEU A 2 7.01 -7.26 13.87
C LEU A 2 6.89 -7.92 12.49
N VAL A 3 5.90 -7.49 11.69
CA VAL A 3 5.65 -8.03 10.35
C VAL A 3 5.37 -6.93 9.34
N ARG A 4 5.49 -7.28 8.06
CA ARG A 4 5.05 -6.50 6.92
C ARG A 4 4.09 -7.30 6.08
N LEU A 5 3.00 -6.66 5.66
CA LEU A 5 2.02 -7.22 4.75
C LEU A 5 1.85 -6.28 3.55
N LEU A 6 1.95 -6.83 2.34
CA LEU A 6 1.68 -6.16 1.09
C LEU A 6 0.52 -6.85 0.39
N TYR A 7 -0.49 -6.09 0.01
CA TYR A 7 -1.63 -6.58 -0.77
C TYR A 7 -2.00 -5.62 -1.90
N ALA A 8 -2.76 -6.13 -2.86
CA ALA A 8 -3.44 -5.32 -3.86
C ALA A 8 -4.95 -5.60 -3.90
N SER A 9 -5.71 -4.63 -4.39
CA SER A 9 -7.14 -4.73 -4.63
C SER A 9 -7.55 -3.77 -5.75
N ARG A 10 -8.78 -3.89 -6.24
CA ARG A 10 -9.37 -2.98 -7.24
C ARG A 10 -10.39 -2.08 -6.57
N ALA A 11 -10.33 -0.78 -6.83
CA ALA A 11 -11.28 0.17 -6.31
C ALA A 11 -12.67 -0.07 -6.90
N VAL A 12 -13.71 0.01 -6.08
CA VAL A 12 -15.10 0.09 -6.54
C VAL A 12 -15.43 1.52 -6.98
N ASP A 13 -14.95 2.52 -6.23
CA ASP A 13 -14.98 3.93 -6.60
C ASP A 13 -13.55 4.48 -6.66
N SER A 14 -13.11 4.87 -7.86
CA SER A 14 -11.79 5.43 -8.14
C SER A 14 -11.73 6.96 -8.01
N SER A 15 -12.79 7.60 -7.51
CA SER A 15 -12.83 9.05 -7.30
C SER A 15 -11.77 9.49 -6.28
N ALA A 16 -11.18 10.68 -6.49
CA ALA A 16 -10.21 11.23 -5.56
C ALA A 16 -10.78 11.36 -4.13
N ALA A 17 -12.08 11.64 -4.00
CA ALA A 17 -12.77 11.69 -2.72
C ALA A 17 -12.78 10.32 -2.01
N ALA A 18 -13.12 9.24 -2.72
CA ALA A 18 -13.13 7.89 -2.16
C ALA A 18 -11.73 7.44 -1.73
N VAL A 19 -10.72 7.67 -2.56
CA VAL A 19 -9.32 7.35 -2.25
C VAL A 19 -8.83 8.11 -1.02
N ASN A 20 -9.13 9.42 -0.93
CA ASN A 20 -8.77 10.23 0.23
C ASN A 20 -9.50 9.78 1.50
N ALA A 21 -10.76 9.35 1.40
CA ALA A 21 -11.52 8.83 2.53
C ALA A 21 -10.93 7.52 3.07
N ILE A 22 -10.45 6.62 2.21
CA ILE A 22 -9.73 5.40 2.61
C ILE A 22 -8.44 5.78 3.35
N CYS A 23 -7.65 6.71 2.79
CA CYS A 23 -6.40 7.14 3.41
C CYS A 23 -6.64 7.80 4.78
N ALA A 24 -7.66 8.66 4.91
CA ALA A 24 -8.01 9.28 6.18
C ALA A 24 -8.45 8.26 7.23
N SER A 25 -9.31 7.31 6.85
CA SER A 25 -9.74 6.20 7.71
C SER A 25 -8.56 5.34 8.16
N ALA A 26 -7.63 5.05 7.25
CA ALA A 26 -6.42 4.31 7.56
C ALA A 26 -5.52 5.07 8.55
N ARG A 27 -5.29 6.38 8.35
CA ARG A 27 -4.49 7.19 9.28
C ARG A 27 -5.05 7.18 10.70
N GLN A 28 -6.35 7.40 10.84
CA GLN A 28 -7.01 7.41 12.14
C GLN A 28 -6.90 6.05 12.83
N HIS A 29 -7.24 4.96 12.14
CA HIS A 29 -7.17 3.62 12.72
C HIS A 29 -5.73 3.21 13.04
N ASN A 30 -4.78 3.49 12.14
CA ASN A 30 -3.40 3.04 12.25
C ASN A 30 -2.64 3.72 13.40
N ALA A 31 -2.90 5.01 13.65
CA ALA A 31 -2.25 5.77 14.72
C ALA A 31 -2.49 5.11 16.09
N ASP A 32 -3.72 4.70 16.36
CA ASP A 32 -4.13 4.11 17.64
C ASP A 32 -3.58 2.68 17.83
N HIS A 33 -3.19 2.00 16.75
CA HIS A 33 -2.80 0.58 16.76
C HIS A 33 -1.30 0.36 16.47
N GLY A 34 -0.51 1.43 16.35
CA GLY A 34 0.92 1.32 16.03
C GLY A 34 1.17 0.69 14.66
N VAL A 35 0.29 0.95 13.70
CA VAL A 35 0.43 0.51 12.30
C VAL A 35 1.03 1.65 11.49
N THR A 36 1.98 1.31 10.61
CA THR A 36 2.59 2.27 9.68
C THR A 36 2.50 1.70 8.27
N GLY A 37 2.63 2.52 7.24
CA GLY A 37 2.51 2.01 5.88
C GLY A 37 2.32 3.05 4.81
N VAL A 38 2.11 2.53 3.60
CA VAL A 38 1.96 3.30 2.37
C VAL A 38 0.85 2.69 1.53
N LEU A 39 0.00 3.55 0.98
CA LEU A 39 -1.01 3.23 0.00
C LEU A 39 -0.61 3.84 -1.35
N VAL A 40 -0.43 3.00 -2.36
CA VAL A 40 -0.25 3.41 -3.75
C VAL A 40 -1.59 3.24 -4.46
N PHE A 41 -2.00 4.26 -5.21
CA PHE A 41 -3.21 4.23 -6.03
C PHE A 41 -2.96 4.72 -7.45
N GLY A 42 -3.46 3.99 -8.43
CA GLY A 42 -3.52 4.43 -9.83
C GLY A 42 -4.15 3.38 -10.74
N GLY A 43 -4.76 3.80 -11.84
CA GLY A 43 -5.44 2.89 -12.77
C GLY A 43 -6.57 2.07 -12.13
N GLY A 44 -7.21 2.59 -11.08
CA GLY A 44 -8.25 1.89 -10.31
C GLY A 44 -7.73 0.77 -9.40
N ILE A 45 -6.42 0.68 -9.19
CA ILE A 45 -5.79 -0.34 -8.35
C ILE A 45 -5.25 0.30 -7.07
N PHE A 46 -5.54 -0.35 -5.94
CA PHE A 46 -4.86 -0.12 -4.68
C PHE A 46 -3.73 -1.13 -4.50
N MET A 47 -2.59 -0.65 -4.03
CA MET A 47 -1.49 -1.49 -3.56
C MET A 47 -1.03 -0.91 -2.22
N GLN A 48 -1.22 -1.65 -1.13
CA GLN A 48 -0.96 -1.15 0.21
C GLN A 48 0.04 -2.05 0.94
N CYS A 49 1.05 -1.41 1.51
CA CYS A 49 2.01 -2.02 2.41
C CYS A 49 1.76 -1.53 3.84
N ILE A 50 1.58 -2.45 4.79
CA ILE A 50 1.37 -2.16 6.21
C ILE A 50 2.38 -2.90 7.08
N GLU A 51 2.83 -2.25 8.15
CA GLU A 51 3.81 -2.77 9.11
C GLU A 51 3.27 -2.61 10.53
N GLY A 52 3.51 -3.61 11.38
CA GLY A 52 2.99 -3.60 12.74
C GLY A 52 3.18 -4.92 13.47
N GLY A 53 2.56 -5.04 14.65
CA GLY A 53 2.54 -6.30 15.37
C GLY A 53 1.82 -7.39 14.56
N ARG A 54 2.36 -8.61 14.56
CA ARG A 54 1.80 -9.78 13.82
C ARG A 54 0.28 -9.89 13.96
N GLN A 55 -0.23 -9.84 15.19
CA GLN A 55 -1.65 -9.96 15.47
C GLN A 55 -2.45 -8.78 14.91
N THR A 56 -2.03 -7.55 15.23
CA THR A 56 -2.63 -6.31 14.73
C THR A 56 -2.75 -6.28 13.20
N ILE A 57 -1.70 -6.67 12.48
CA ILE A 57 -1.69 -6.70 11.02
C ILE A 57 -2.61 -7.79 10.46
N SER A 58 -2.64 -8.95 11.09
CA SER A 58 -3.53 -10.06 10.68
C SER A 58 -5.00 -9.68 10.86
N ASP A 59 -5.35 -9.06 11.99
CA ASP A 59 -6.72 -8.62 12.29
C ASP A 59 -7.14 -7.49 11.35
N LEU A 60 -6.27 -6.49 11.16
CA LEU A 60 -6.50 -5.37 10.24
C LEU A 60 -6.69 -5.87 8.80
N TYR A 61 -5.87 -6.82 8.33
CA TYR A 61 -6.04 -7.39 7.00
C TYR A 61 -7.39 -8.11 6.84
N GLY A 62 -7.88 -8.77 7.89
CA GLY A 62 -9.21 -9.37 7.89
C GLY A 62 -10.35 -8.35 7.74
N VAL A 63 -10.21 -7.16 8.33
CA VAL A 63 -11.14 -6.04 8.15
C VAL A 63 -11.05 -5.49 6.73
N ILE A 64 -9.82 -5.20 6.28
CA ILE A 64 -9.55 -4.70 4.93
C ILE A 64 -10.13 -5.64 3.88
N HIS A 65 -9.93 -6.95 4.00
CA HIS A 65 -10.41 -7.93 3.02
C HIS A 65 -11.94 -7.89 2.82
N LYS A 66 -12.71 -7.46 3.82
CA LYS A 66 -14.18 -7.39 3.78
C LYS A 66 -14.73 -6.00 3.44
N ASP A 67 -13.85 -5.01 3.25
CA ASP A 67 -14.26 -3.64 2.98
C ASP A 67 -14.97 -3.55 1.62
N ALA A 68 -16.19 -2.98 1.59
CA ALA A 68 -16.99 -2.88 0.37
C ALA A 68 -16.47 -1.85 -0.65
N ARG A 69 -15.47 -1.04 -0.29
CA ARG A 69 -14.90 0.01 -1.17
C ARG A 69 -13.92 -0.54 -2.21
N HIS A 70 -13.54 -1.80 -2.09
CA HIS A 70 -12.66 -2.49 -3.05
C HIS A 70 -13.08 -3.94 -3.27
N GLN A 71 -12.48 -4.58 -4.25
CA GLN A 71 -12.70 -5.98 -4.60
C GLN A 71 -11.40 -6.63 -5.08
N ASP A 72 -11.44 -7.93 -5.37
CA ASP A 72 -10.29 -8.69 -5.90
C ASP A 72 -9.04 -8.57 -5.03
N VAL A 73 -9.22 -8.63 -3.71
CA VAL A 73 -8.14 -8.49 -2.72
C VAL A 73 -7.19 -9.68 -2.79
N VAL A 74 -5.91 -9.43 -3.07
CA VAL A 74 -4.86 -10.44 -3.17
C VAL A 74 -3.70 -10.09 -2.25
N LEU A 75 -3.32 -11.05 -1.39
CA LEU A 75 -2.07 -10.97 -0.62
C LEU A 75 -0.88 -11.20 -1.55
N LEU A 76 0.03 -10.23 -1.62
CA LEU A 76 1.19 -10.29 -2.50
C LEU A 76 2.45 -10.73 -1.75
N HIS A 77 2.63 -10.22 -0.52
CA HIS A 77 3.79 -10.55 0.29
C HIS A 77 3.46 -10.44 1.79
N TYR A 78 4.01 -11.35 2.59
CA TYR A 78 3.92 -11.30 4.04
C TYR A 78 5.21 -11.85 4.63
N GLU A 79 5.85 -11.05 5.48
CA GLU A 79 7.15 -11.39 6.08
C GLU A 79 7.27 -10.90 7.52
N GLU A 80 8.11 -11.59 8.29
CA GLU A 80 8.65 -11.06 9.54
C GLU A 80 9.77 -10.06 9.22
N ILE A 81 9.77 -8.93 9.91
CA ILE A 81 10.76 -7.86 9.68
C ILE A 81 11.49 -7.53 10.98
N THR A 82 12.77 -7.19 10.85
CA THR A 82 13.60 -6.73 11.98
C THR A 82 13.36 -5.26 12.30
N GLU A 83 13.04 -4.45 11.28
CA GLU A 83 12.81 -3.01 11.39
C GLU A 83 11.71 -2.56 10.41
N ARG A 84 11.07 -1.43 10.73
CA ARG A 84 10.08 -0.78 9.85
C ARG A 84 10.79 -0.05 8.72
N ARG A 85 10.36 -0.27 7.47
CA ARG A 85 10.78 0.55 6.32
C ARG A 85 9.90 1.79 6.16
N PHE A 86 8.67 1.73 6.65
CA PHE A 86 7.68 2.81 6.49
C PHE A 86 7.31 3.46 7.83
N GLY A 87 8.18 3.36 8.84
CA GLY A 87 7.93 3.85 10.19
C GLY A 87 7.67 5.35 10.30
N GLY A 88 8.07 6.14 9.30
CA GLY A 88 7.82 7.59 9.25
C GLY A 88 6.41 8.00 8.78
N TRP A 89 5.56 7.04 8.41
CA TRP A 89 4.22 7.31 7.89
C TRP A 89 3.17 6.43 8.55
N THR A 90 2.22 7.06 9.25
CA THR A 90 1.00 6.38 9.73
C THR A 90 0.24 5.76 8.55
N MET A 91 0.10 6.53 7.46
CA MET A 91 -0.28 6.04 6.13
C MET A 91 0.09 7.08 5.06
N GLY A 92 1.14 6.82 4.29
CA GLY A 92 1.53 7.62 3.12
C GLY A 92 0.60 7.34 1.93
N LEU A 93 0.31 8.36 1.11
CA LEU A 93 -0.44 8.18 -0.14
C LEU A 93 0.46 8.53 -1.33
N VAL A 94 0.59 7.59 -2.26
CA VAL A 94 1.30 7.77 -3.53
C VAL A 94 0.29 7.68 -4.68
N ASN A 95 0.27 8.70 -5.53
CA ASN A 95 -0.49 8.66 -6.78
C ASN A 95 0.43 8.11 -7.89
N ALA A 96 0.15 6.90 -8.36
CA ALA A 96 0.95 6.21 -9.37
C ALA A 96 0.90 6.90 -10.75
N GLU A 97 -0.12 7.71 -11.05
CA GLU A 97 -0.20 8.48 -12.29
C GLU A 97 0.81 9.64 -12.33
N ARG A 98 1.33 10.03 -11.16
CA ARG A 98 2.37 11.07 -11.02
C ARG A 98 3.78 10.50 -10.95
N VAL A 99 3.91 9.17 -10.95
CA VAL A 99 5.19 8.47 -10.91
C VAL A 99 5.82 8.47 -12.30
N ASN A 100 7.14 8.60 -12.36
CA ASN A 100 7.87 8.48 -13.62
C ASN A 100 7.71 7.06 -14.20
N ALA A 101 7.28 6.95 -15.45
CA ALA A 101 7.12 5.69 -16.18
C ALA A 101 8.36 4.79 -16.11
N SER A 102 9.57 5.37 -16.05
CA SER A 102 10.81 4.61 -15.93
C SER A 102 10.90 3.82 -14.62
N VAL A 103 10.32 4.32 -13.52
CA VAL A 103 10.28 3.62 -12.23
C VAL A 103 9.39 2.40 -12.32
N LEU A 104 8.20 2.52 -12.93
CA LEU A 104 7.31 1.38 -13.15
C LEU A 104 8.00 0.31 -14.02
N LEU A 105 8.61 0.72 -15.13
CA LEU A 105 9.31 -0.19 -16.07
C LEU A 105 10.50 -0.95 -15.46
N LYS A 106 11.08 -0.50 -14.33
CA LYS A 106 12.09 -1.29 -13.61
C LYS A 106 11.52 -2.58 -13.02
N TYR A 107 10.23 -2.58 -12.70
CA TYR A 107 9.58 -3.64 -11.91
C TYR A 107 8.41 -4.32 -12.64
N SER A 108 7.99 -3.80 -13.81
CA SER A 108 6.91 -4.36 -14.62
C SER A 108 7.22 -4.30 -16.12
N GLU A 109 6.59 -5.19 -16.90
CA GLU A 109 6.76 -5.24 -18.37
C GLU A 109 6.21 -3.99 -19.09
N ARG A 110 5.30 -3.27 -18.44
CA ARG A 110 4.64 -2.06 -18.97
C ARG A 110 4.73 -0.93 -17.95
N ALA A 111 4.67 0.30 -18.42
CA ALA A 111 4.68 1.51 -17.59
C ALA A 111 3.31 1.77 -16.92
N VAL A 112 2.71 0.75 -16.33
CA VAL A 112 1.43 0.81 -15.61
C VAL A 112 1.56 0.09 -14.28
N LEU A 113 0.85 0.56 -13.26
CA LEU A 113 0.76 -0.15 -11.99
C LEU A 113 -0.13 -1.39 -12.18
N ASP A 114 0.47 -2.57 -12.21
CA ASP A 114 -0.25 -3.85 -12.25
C ASP A 114 0.39 -4.89 -11.32
N PRO A 115 0.05 -4.86 -10.01
CA PRO A 115 0.56 -5.82 -9.04
C PRO A 115 0.05 -7.26 -9.25
N TYR A 116 -0.94 -7.49 -10.12
CA TYR A 116 -1.43 -8.82 -10.44
C TYR A 116 -0.57 -9.53 -11.50
N ALA A 117 0.19 -8.76 -12.27
CA ALA A 117 1.08 -9.26 -13.32
C ALA A 117 2.54 -9.46 -12.85
N VAL A 118 2.87 -9.04 -11.62
CA VAL A 118 4.24 -9.09 -11.10
C VAL A 118 4.29 -9.79 -9.74
N SER A 119 5.48 -10.26 -9.35
CA SER A 119 5.65 -10.90 -8.05
C SER A 119 5.45 -9.90 -6.90
N GLY A 120 5.06 -10.40 -5.71
CA GLY A 120 5.00 -9.58 -4.51
C GLY A 120 6.34 -8.95 -4.12
N ARG A 121 7.47 -9.62 -4.43
CA ARG A 121 8.81 -9.06 -4.23
C ARG A 121 9.09 -7.87 -5.15
N ALA A 122 8.69 -7.96 -6.41
CA ALA A 122 8.80 -6.85 -7.36
C ALA A 122 7.89 -5.68 -6.96
N SER A 123 6.67 -5.97 -6.51
CA SER A 123 5.73 -4.98 -6.00
C SER A 123 6.27 -4.26 -4.75
N LEU A 124 6.90 -5.00 -3.82
CA LEU A 124 7.54 -4.43 -2.64
C LEU A 124 8.72 -3.52 -3.03
N ALA A 125 9.58 -3.98 -3.94
CA ALA A 125 10.73 -3.20 -4.42
C ALA A 125 10.29 -1.90 -5.12
N LEU A 126 9.18 -1.94 -5.88
CA LEU A 126 8.58 -0.74 -6.46
C LEU A 126 8.18 0.26 -5.37
N ILE A 127 7.47 -0.17 -4.31
CA ILE A 127 7.07 0.72 -3.22
C ILE A 127 8.31 1.33 -2.54
N GLU A 128 9.34 0.53 -2.27
CA GLU A 128 10.58 1.02 -1.67
C GLU A 128 11.27 2.10 -2.53
N ASP A 129 11.34 1.92 -3.87
CA ASP A 129 11.88 2.93 -4.79
C ASP A 129 11.03 4.22 -4.78
N LEU A 130 9.70 4.08 -4.80
CA LEU A 130 8.77 5.23 -4.74
C LEU A 130 8.93 6.06 -3.45
N MET A 131 9.21 5.39 -2.33
CA MET A 131 9.47 6.06 -1.06
C MET A 131 10.81 6.79 -1.08
N ALA A 132 11.84 6.18 -1.65
CA ALA A 132 13.17 6.80 -1.76
C ALA A 132 13.16 8.04 -2.67
N THR A 133 12.31 8.08 -3.69
CA THR A 133 12.16 9.23 -4.60
C THR A 133 11.16 10.28 -4.12
N ALA A 134 10.77 10.27 -2.84
CA ALA A 134 9.88 11.25 -2.21
C ALA A 134 8.53 11.48 -2.94
N SER A 135 7.99 10.45 -3.60
CA SER A 135 6.71 10.54 -4.34
C SER A 135 5.46 10.49 -3.44
N VAL A 136 5.64 10.68 -2.13
CA VAL A 136 4.66 10.41 -1.09
C VAL A 136 4.07 11.71 -0.58
N VAL A 137 2.75 11.78 -0.55
CA VAL A 137 2.02 12.92 0.02
C VAL A 137 1.45 12.52 1.38
N GLY A 138 1.71 13.35 2.39
CA GLY A 138 1.16 13.20 3.75
C GLY A 138 2.24 12.89 4.79
N HIS A 139 2.86 13.94 5.32
CA HIS A 139 3.53 13.89 6.62
C HIS A 139 2.54 14.37 7.66
N THR A 140 2.02 13.43 8.47
CA THR A 140 1.52 13.57 9.86
C THR A 140 0.70 12.34 10.22
#